data_AF-A0A536BU10-F1
#
_entry.id   AF-A0A536BU10-F1
#
_cell.length_a   1.000
_cell.length_b   1.000
_cell.length_c   1.000
_cell.angle_alpha   90.00
_cell.angle_beta   90.00
_cell.angle_gamma   90.00
#
_symmetry.space_group_name_H-M   'P 1'
#
loop_
_entity.id
_entity.type
_entity.pdbx_description
1 polymer ?
#
loop_
_entity_poly.entity_id
_entity_poly.type
_entity_poly.pdbx_seq_one_letter_code
_entity_poly.pdbx_strand_id
1 'polypeptide(L)'
;MVDLRFGRGLRVLRRRRGWRQADLALRAGISQSAVSRAELGRVGGLSVSALKTLADALGAQVDVRLRWQGERLDRLLDREHAALVEQFVRRLRQHQWEVAPEASFSIFGERGSVDVLAAHRPTGALLVVEVKSVIPDVQAMLVALDRKTRLAPAIAKDRGWPSTTVSKLLIVREARTARRRLAQHDATFRLVLPIRGRSIEAWLRRPRGVLAGLLFLSPTSHPGGGRRTRPESVGLRSNSRSG
;
A
#
# COMPACT_ATOMS: atom_id res chain seq x y z
N MET A 1 18.88 22.58 3.59
CA MET A 1 17.90 23.35 4.42
C MET A 1 16.94 22.44 5.22
N VAL A 2 16.40 21.37 4.63
CA VAL A 2 15.49 20.42 5.32
C VAL A 2 16.18 19.70 6.48
N ASP A 3 17.40 19.20 6.28
CA ASP A 3 18.16 18.47 7.30
C ASP A 3 18.44 19.29 8.56
N LEU A 4 18.64 20.61 8.41
CA LEU A 4 18.83 21.55 9.51
C LEU A 4 17.55 21.77 10.32
N ARG A 5 16.38 21.80 9.66
CA ARG A 5 15.08 21.87 10.36
C ARG A 5 14.80 20.59 11.13
N PHE A 6 15.08 19.44 10.52
CA PHE A 6 14.95 18.14 11.17
C PHE A 6 15.84 18.04 12.42
N GLY A 7 17.14 18.36 12.29
CA GLY A 7 18.07 18.33 13.42
C GLY A 7 17.69 19.28 14.57
N ARG A 8 17.22 20.49 14.24
CA ARG A 8 16.66 21.43 15.23
C ARG A 8 15.43 20.85 15.93
N GLY A 9 14.53 20.19 15.20
CA GLY A 9 13.36 19.52 15.76
C GLY A 9 13.74 18.47 16.81
N LEU A 10 14.69 17.58 16.50
CA LEU A 10 15.21 16.59 17.45
C LEU A 10 15.75 17.25 18.72
N ARG A 11 16.56 18.32 18.56
CA ARG A 11 17.15 19.06 19.69
C ARG A 11 16.10 19.71 20.59
N VAL A 12 15.06 20.31 19.99
CA VAL A 12 13.95 20.93 20.74
C VAL A 12 13.20 19.87 21.53
N LEU A 13 12.83 18.75 20.90
CA LEU A 13 12.11 17.65 21.56
C LEU A 13 12.92 17.06 22.72
N ARG A 14 14.23 16.83 22.51
CA ARG A 14 15.12 16.35 23.57
C ARG A 14 15.17 17.32 24.75
N ARG A 15 15.38 18.61 24.48
CA ARG A 15 15.45 19.64 25.54
C ARG A 15 14.14 19.80 26.29
N ARG A 16 12.99 19.68 25.62
CA ARG A 16 11.67 19.69 26.26
C ARG A 16 11.50 18.56 27.29
N ARG A 17 12.21 17.44 27.11
CA ARG A 17 12.26 16.33 28.08
C ARG A 17 13.33 16.47 29.15
N GLY A 18 14.11 17.56 29.14
CA GLY A 18 15.23 17.76 30.07
C GLY A 18 16.42 16.84 29.82
N TRP A 19 16.47 16.12 28.68
CA TRP A 19 17.50 15.13 28.41
C TRP A 19 18.77 15.76 27.83
N ARG A 20 19.94 15.25 28.23
CA ARG A 20 21.22 15.49 27.55
C ARG A 20 21.32 14.59 26.31
N GLN A 21 22.27 14.89 25.43
CA GLN A 21 22.50 14.03 24.25
C GLN A 21 22.87 12.60 24.64
N ALA A 22 23.61 12.41 25.73
CA ALA A 22 23.96 11.10 26.27
C ALA A 22 22.71 10.32 26.72
N ASP A 23 21.73 10.99 27.31
CA ASP A 23 20.51 10.34 27.78
C ASP A 23 19.64 9.87 26.60
N LEU A 24 19.56 10.67 25.52
CA LEU A 24 18.90 10.26 24.28
C LEU A 24 19.65 9.12 23.58
N ALA A 25 20.98 9.19 23.56
CA ALA A 25 21.83 8.14 22.98
C ALA A 25 21.60 6.79 23.68
N LEU A 26 21.61 6.80 25.02
CA LEU A 26 21.32 5.64 25.85
C LEU A 26 19.90 5.11 25.59
N ARG A 27 18.89 6.00 25.56
CA ARG A 27 17.48 5.60 25.36
C ARG A 27 17.22 5.03 23.97
N ALA A 28 17.92 5.52 22.96
CA ALA A 28 17.81 5.10 21.57
C ALA A 28 18.77 3.94 21.21
N GLY A 29 19.68 3.53 22.10
CA GLY A 29 20.66 2.49 21.80
C GLY A 29 21.64 2.86 20.68
N ILE A 30 21.98 4.15 20.54
CA ILE A 30 22.93 4.65 19.53
C ILE A 30 24.03 5.49 20.17
N SER A 31 25.09 5.80 19.42
CA SER A 31 26.18 6.64 19.95
C SER A 31 25.76 8.10 20.16
N GLN A 32 26.28 8.74 21.21
CA GLN A 32 26.08 10.17 21.44
C GLN A 32 26.62 11.02 20.27
N SER A 33 27.66 10.56 19.59
CA SER A 33 28.17 11.19 18.35
C SER A 33 27.14 11.16 17.21
N ALA A 34 26.35 10.10 17.09
CA ALA A 34 25.26 10.02 16.12
C ALA A 34 24.10 10.98 16.49
N VAL A 35 23.77 11.09 17.77
CA VAL A 35 22.80 12.11 18.26
C VAL A 35 23.27 13.53 17.92
N SER A 36 24.53 13.84 18.20
CA SER A 36 25.11 15.16 17.91
C SER A 36 25.08 15.48 16.41
N ARG A 37 25.48 14.53 15.55
CA ARG A 37 25.41 14.69 14.09
C ARG A 37 23.96 14.92 13.62
N ALA A 38 23.00 14.15 14.14
CA ALA A 38 21.60 14.31 13.81
C ALA A 38 21.07 15.71 14.18
N GLU A 39 21.36 16.19 15.39
CA GLU A 39 20.93 17.51 15.87
C GLU A 39 21.55 18.69 15.10
N LEU A 40 22.76 18.50 14.58
CA LEU A 40 23.44 19.46 13.71
C LEU A 40 22.94 19.42 12.25
N GLY A 41 21.98 18.54 11.93
CA GLY A 41 21.48 18.35 10.57
C GLY A 41 22.48 17.63 9.65
N ARG A 42 23.52 17.00 10.20
CA ARG A 42 24.51 16.21 9.45
C ARG A 42 24.02 14.76 9.28
N VAL A 43 22.85 14.60 8.65
CA VAL A 43 22.13 13.32 8.56
C VAL A 43 22.62 12.40 7.45
N GLY A 44 23.40 12.90 6.48
CA GLY A 44 23.87 12.12 5.31
C GLY A 44 24.72 10.89 5.64
N GLY A 45 25.29 10.83 6.86
CA GLY A 45 26.04 9.66 7.36
C GLY A 45 25.28 8.84 8.40
N LEU A 46 23.96 8.98 8.48
CA LEU A 46 23.09 8.21 9.38
C LEU A 46 22.12 7.37 8.55
N SER A 47 21.88 6.14 8.97
CA SER A 47 20.87 5.29 8.36
C SER A 47 19.46 5.82 8.67
N VAL A 48 18.50 5.55 7.78
CA VAL A 48 17.07 5.84 8.04
C VAL A 48 16.61 5.16 9.35
N SER A 49 17.12 3.96 9.64
CA SER A 49 16.83 3.26 10.89
C SER A 49 17.27 4.06 12.11
N ALA A 50 18.50 4.60 12.11
CA ALA A 50 19.00 5.40 13.22
C ALA A 50 18.17 6.67 13.45
N LEU A 51 17.71 7.32 12.38
CA LEU A 51 16.84 8.50 12.47
C LEU A 51 15.47 8.14 13.04
N LYS A 52 14.89 6.99 12.66
CA LYS A 52 13.64 6.49 13.24
C LYS A 52 13.78 6.18 14.72
N THR A 53 14.80 5.43 15.11
CA THR A 53 15.05 5.09 16.52
C THR A 53 15.22 6.32 17.41
N LEU A 54 15.87 7.39 16.89
CA LEU A 54 15.97 8.66 17.59
C LEU A 54 14.62 9.34 17.80
N ALA A 55 13.78 9.38 16.77
CA ALA A 55 12.46 9.98 16.87
C ALA A 55 11.55 9.16 17.80
N ASP A 56 11.57 7.83 17.69
CA ASP A 56 10.79 6.93 18.55
C ASP A 56 11.16 7.12 20.03
N ALA A 57 12.45 7.22 20.34
CA ALA A 57 12.93 7.52 21.69
C ALA A 57 12.40 8.86 22.21
N LEU A 58 12.13 9.82 21.32
CA LEU A 58 11.54 11.13 21.60
C LEU A 58 10.01 11.17 21.50
N GLY A 59 9.34 10.03 21.26
CA GLY A 59 7.89 9.96 21.04
C GLY A 59 7.42 10.69 19.78
N ALA A 60 8.30 10.84 18.80
CA ALA A 60 8.03 11.43 17.50
C ALA A 60 8.16 10.37 16.39
N GLN A 61 7.74 10.70 15.18
CA GLN A 61 7.83 9.81 14.02
C GLN A 61 8.60 10.48 12.88
N VAL A 62 9.43 9.71 12.18
CA VAL A 62 10.09 10.15 10.94
C VAL A 62 9.34 9.59 9.74
N ASP A 63 8.79 10.49 8.92
CA ASP A 63 8.22 10.18 7.61
C ASP A 63 9.26 10.44 6.50
N VAL A 64 9.56 9.42 5.70
CA VAL A 64 10.54 9.50 4.61
C VAL A 64 9.78 9.59 3.30
N ARG A 65 9.79 10.77 2.69
CA ARG A 65 9.13 11.01 1.40
C ARG A 65 10.13 11.08 0.26
N LEU A 66 9.87 10.29 -0.78
CA LEU A 66 10.55 10.43 -2.06
C LEU A 66 9.77 11.43 -2.91
N ARG A 67 10.41 12.50 -3.38
CA ARG A 67 9.79 13.49 -4.27
C ARG A 67 10.42 13.40 -5.64
N TRP A 68 9.60 13.37 -6.68
CA TRP A 68 10.04 13.45 -8.08
C TRP A 68 9.11 14.38 -8.84
N GLN A 69 9.68 15.47 -9.36
CA GLN A 69 8.93 16.53 -10.06
C GLN A 69 7.72 17.01 -9.25
N GLY A 70 7.94 17.36 -7.97
CA GLY A 70 6.86 17.71 -7.03
C GLY A 70 6.08 16.46 -6.59
N GLU A 71 4.76 16.50 -6.75
CA GLU A 71 3.81 15.42 -6.37
C GLU A 71 3.61 14.37 -7.48
N ARG A 72 4.39 14.44 -8.58
CA ARG A 72 4.16 13.58 -9.75
C ARG A 72 4.31 12.09 -9.43
N LEU A 73 5.19 11.75 -8.49
CA LEU A 73 5.32 10.37 -7.99
C LEU A 73 4.07 9.94 -7.23
N ASP A 74 3.58 10.75 -6.30
CA ASP A 74 2.37 10.44 -5.52
C ASP A 74 1.18 10.25 -6.47
N ARG A 75 0.98 11.18 -7.42
CA ARG A 75 -0.05 11.06 -8.47
C ARG A 75 0.13 9.86 -9.38
N LEU A 76 1.35 9.38 -9.58
CA LEU A 76 1.59 8.18 -10.38
C LEU A 76 1.19 6.92 -9.59
N LEU A 77 1.60 6.85 -8.33
CA LEU A 77 1.22 5.76 -7.42
C LEU A 77 -0.30 5.71 -7.23
N ASP A 78 -0.94 6.87 -7.07
CA ASP A 78 -2.40 6.98 -6.96
C ASP A 78 -3.11 6.55 -8.24
N ARG A 79 -2.57 6.90 -9.43
CA ARG A 79 -3.14 6.47 -10.72
C ARG A 79 -3.07 4.96 -10.91
N GLU A 80 -1.97 4.31 -10.54
CA GLU A 80 -1.87 2.85 -10.60
C GLU A 80 -2.88 2.18 -9.66
N HIS A 81 -3.01 2.69 -8.43
CA HIS A 81 -3.99 2.20 -7.47
C HIS A 81 -5.43 2.38 -7.98
N ALA A 82 -5.78 3.59 -8.40
CA ALA A 82 -7.09 3.93 -8.94
C ALA A 82 -7.44 3.08 -10.18
N ALA A 83 -6.48 2.81 -11.07
CA ALA A 83 -6.71 1.96 -12.24
C ALA A 83 -7.06 0.50 -11.85
N LEU A 84 -6.43 -0.04 -10.80
CA LEU A 84 -6.74 -1.38 -10.29
C LEU A 84 -8.10 -1.43 -9.60
N VAL A 85 -8.41 -0.41 -8.78
CA VAL A 85 -9.73 -0.25 -8.16
C VAL A 85 -10.81 -0.20 -9.23
N GLU A 86 -10.68 0.69 -10.20
CA GLU A 86 -11.62 0.89 -11.30
C GLU A 86 -11.79 -0.39 -12.15
N GLN A 87 -10.69 -1.07 -12.48
CA GLN A 87 -10.73 -2.38 -13.16
C GLN A 87 -11.57 -3.40 -12.37
N PHE A 88 -11.39 -3.46 -11.05
CA PHE A 88 -12.10 -4.42 -10.21
C PHE A 88 -13.56 -4.04 -9.97
N VAL A 89 -13.86 -2.75 -9.80
CA VAL A 89 -15.23 -2.21 -9.70
C VAL A 89 -16.04 -2.58 -10.95
N ARG A 90 -15.48 -2.40 -12.15
CA ARG A 90 -16.15 -2.82 -13.40
C ARG A 90 -16.47 -4.30 -13.42
N ARG A 91 -15.54 -5.15 -12.96
CA ARG A 91 -15.74 -6.60 -12.88
C ARG A 91 -16.85 -6.98 -11.89
N LEU A 92 -16.91 -6.34 -10.72
CA LEU A 92 -17.98 -6.54 -9.75
C LEU A 92 -19.35 -6.15 -10.34
N ARG A 93 -19.43 -5.01 -11.02
CA ARG A 93 -20.67 -4.52 -11.66
C ARG A 93 -21.18 -5.47 -12.75
N GLN A 94 -20.29 -6.11 -13.52
CA GLN A 94 -20.65 -7.16 -14.49
C GLN A 94 -21.33 -8.38 -13.85
N HIS A 95 -21.17 -8.57 -12.54
CA HIS A 95 -21.77 -9.67 -11.79
C HIS A 95 -22.81 -9.17 -10.77
N GLN A 96 -23.45 -8.03 -11.07
CA GLN A 96 -24.58 -7.47 -10.32
C GLN A 96 -24.27 -7.13 -8.85
N TRP A 97 -23.01 -6.87 -8.52
CA TRP A 97 -22.66 -6.33 -7.21
C TRP A 97 -23.01 -4.85 -7.14
N GLU A 98 -23.56 -4.42 -6.00
CA GLU A 98 -23.55 -3.03 -5.58
C GLU A 98 -22.20 -2.70 -4.98
N VAL A 99 -21.60 -1.60 -5.40
CA VAL A 99 -20.19 -1.29 -5.12
C VAL A 99 -20.07 0.15 -4.64
N ALA A 100 -19.33 0.33 -3.54
CA ALA A 100 -18.92 1.59 -2.96
C ALA A 100 -17.39 1.63 -2.93
N PRO A 101 -16.74 2.27 -3.92
CA PRO A 101 -15.31 2.56 -3.83
C PRO A 101 -15.05 3.56 -2.70
N GLU A 102 -13.89 3.44 -2.05
CA GLU A 102 -13.45 4.32 -0.97
C GLU A 102 -14.49 4.50 0.14
N ALA A 103 -15.14 3.40 0.55
CA ALA A 103 -16.20 3.43 1.54
C ALA A 103 -15.64 3.88 2.91
N SER A 104 -15.88 5.15 3.25
CA SER A 104 -15.44 5.76 4.49
C SER A 104 -16.29 5.31 5.68
N PHE A 105 -15.68 5.35 6.87
CA PHE A 105 -16.33 5.01 8.13
C PHE A 105 -15.72 5.78 9.31
N SER A 106 -16.56 6.00 10.33
CA SER A 106 -16.16 6.48 11.66
C SER A 106 -16.98 5.74 12.71
N ILE A 107 -16.44 4.67 13.29
CA ILE A 107 -17.17 3.72 14.14
C ILE A 107 -16.34 3.46 15.41
N PHE A 108 -16.94 3.64 16.60
CA PHE A 108 -16.29 3.42 17.91
C PHE A 108 -14.91 4.07 18.06
N GLY A 109 -14.74 5.28 17.53
CA GLY A 109 -13.46 6.01 17.56
C GLY A 109 -12.45 5.58 16.48
N GLU A 110 -12.71 4.49 15.75
CA GLU A 110 -11.96 4.14 14.56
C GLU A 110 -12.43 4.96 13.35
N ARG A 111 -11.49 5.44 12.54
CA ARG A 111 -11.77 6.16 11.29
C ARG A 111 -10.93 5.59 10.17
N GLY A 112 -11.50 5.56 8.97
CA GLY A 112 -10.78 5.13 7.78
C GLY A 112 -11.70 4.95 6.59
N SER A 113 -11.18 4.24 5.58
CA SER A 113 -11.92 3.84 4.40
C SER A 113 -11.57 2.41 4.01
N VAL A 114 -12.49 1.74 3.31
CA VAL A 114 -12.26 0.48 2.60
C VAL A 114 -12.09 0.80 1.12
N ASP A 115 -11.04 0.28 0.46
CA ASP A 115 -10.75 0.64 -0.93
C ASP A 115 -11.94 0.29 -1.86
N VAL A 116 -12.52 -0.90 -1.69
CA VAL A 116 -13.83 -1.24 -2.28
C VAL A 116 -14.66 -2.07 -1.30
N LEU A 117 -15.88 -1.61 -1.01
CA LEU A 117 -16.91 -2.39 -0.34
C LEU A 117 -17.97 -2.78 -1.37
N ALA A 118 -18.39 -4.04 -1.38
CA ALA A 118 -19.40 -4.51 -2.32
C ALA A 118 -20.41 -5.46 -1.68
N ALA A 119 -21.68 -5.35 -2.07
CA ALA A 119 -22.76 -6.23 -1.62
C ALA A 119 -23.43 -6.90 -2.82
N HIS A 120 -23.70 -8.20 -2.70
CA HIS A 120 -24.45 -8.98 -3.67
C HIS A 120 -25.83 -9.29 -3.09
N ARG A 121 -26.85 -8.49 -3.45
CA ARG A 121 -28.20 -8.61 -2.87
C ARG A 121 -28.79 -10.02 -2.93
N PRO A 122 -28.72 -10.75 -4.05
CA PRO A 122 -29.39 -12.05 -4.15
C PRO A 122 -28.90 -13.09 -3.14
N THR A 123 -27.65 -13.00 -2.66
CA THR A 123 -27.09 -13.98 -1.71
C THR A 123 -26.76 -13.39 -0.34
N GLY A 124 -26.88 -12.05 -0.19
CA GLY A 124 -26.48 -11.35 1.01
C GLY A 124 -24.97 -11.33 1.27
N ALA A 125 -24.14 -11.65 0.25
CA ALA A 125 -22.70 -11.63 0.40
C ALA A 125 -22.16 -10.20 0.43
N LEU A 126 -21.38 -9.88 1.46
CA LEU A 126 -20.62 -8.66 1.59
C LEU A 126 -19.14 -8.96 1.33
N LEU A 127 -18.49 -8.13 0.54
CA LEU A 127 -17.09 -8.27 0.16
C LEU A 127 -16.31 -6.98 0.50
N VAL A 128 -15.25 -7.16 1.28
CA VAL A 128 -14.29 -6.13 1.66
C VAL A 128 -13.03 -6.32 0.85
N VAL A 129 -12.61 -5.29 0.12
CA VAL A 129 -11.45 -5.36 -0.76
C VAL A 129 -10.45 -4.28 -0.43
N GLU A 130 -9.19 -4.70 -0.30
CA GLU A 130 -8.03 -3.80 -0.19
C GLU A 130 -7.13 -4.00 -1.41
N VAL A 131 -6.67 -2.89 -2.00
CA VAL A 131 -5.79 -2.87 -3.16
C VAL A 131 -4.43 -2.34 -2.75
N LYS A 132 -3.37 -3.11 -3.00
CA LYS A 132 -1.99 -2.73 -2.67
C LYS A 132 -1.10 -2.77 -3.91
N SER A 133 -0.48 -1.63 -4.23
CA SER A 133 0.52 -1.51 -5.31
C SER A 133 1.89 -2.04 -4.90
N VAL A 134 2.16 -2.08 -3.60
CA VAL A 134 3.36 -2.61 -2.93
C VAL A 134 2.99 -3.18 -1.57
N ILE A 135 3.77 -4.15 -1.08
CA ILE A 135 3.55 -4.78 0.24
C ILE A 135 4.77 -4.46 1.13
N PRO A 136 4.76 -3.33 1.88
CA PRO A 136 5.88 -2.96 2.74
C PRO A 136 5.98 -3.84 3.98
N ASP A 137 4.84 -4.11 4.64
CA ASP A 137 4.69 -4.92 5.85
C ASP A 137 3.47 -5.83 5.70
N VAL A 138 3.69 -7.15 5.75
CA VAL A 138 2.62 -8.14 5.61
C VAL A 138 1.73 -8.21 6.83
N GLN A 139 2.29 -8.14 8.04
CA GLN A 139 1.54 -8.31 9.28
C GLN A 139 0.61 -7.12 9.49
N ALA A 140 1.12 -5.90 9.38
CA ALA A 140 0.31 -4.69 9.50
C ALA A 140 -0.81 -4.63 8.45
N MET A 141 -0.53 -5.07 7.23
CA MET A 141 -1.52 -5.16 6.16
C MET A 141 -2.64 -6.16 6.48
N LEU A 142 -2.31 -7.36 6.97
CA LEU A 142 -3.31 -8.37 7.32
C LEU A 142 -4.16 -7.93 8.52
N VAL A 143 -3.55 -7.29 9.53
CA VAL A 143 -4.27 -6.70 10.67
C VAL A 143 -5.25 -5.63 10.20
N ALA A 144 -4.81 -4.73 9.31
CA ALA A 144 -5.68 -3.69 8.76
C ALA A 144 -6.85 -4.27 7.97
N LEU A 145 -6.62 -5.30 7.14
CA LEU A 145 -7.66 -5.98 6.38
C LEU A 145 -8.67 -6.68 7.32
N ASP A 146 -8.19 -7.37 8.35
CA ASP A 146 -9.07 -8.06 9.31
C ASP A 146 -9.96 -7.06 10.07
N ARG A 147 -9.37 -5.96 10.52
CA ARG A 147 -10.10 -4.87 11.19
C ARG A 147 -11.19 -4.29 10.31
N LYS A 148 -10.87 -3.97 9.04
CA LYS A 148 -11.86 -3.48 8.06
C LYS A 148 -12.97 -4.51 7.82
N THR A 149 -12.63 -5.79 7.77
CA THR A 149 -13.58 -6.90 7.61
C THR A 149 -14.58 -6.94 8.78
N ARG A 150 -14.10 -6.74 10.01
CA ARG A 150 -14.93 -6.70 11.22
C ARG A 150 -15.91 -5.52 11.25
N LEU A 151 -15.50 -4.36 10.73
CA LEU A 151 -16.34 -3.16 10.68
C LEU A 151 -17.34 -3.17 9.52
N ALA A 152 -17.09 -3.96 8.48
CA ALA A 152 -17.86 -3.94 7.24
C ALA A 152 -19.39 -4.14 7.41
N PRO A 153 -19.90 -5.01 8.30
CA PRO A 153 -21.34 -5.13 8.54
C PRO A 153 -22.00 -3.81 8.97
N ALA A 154 -21.34 -3.04 9.84
CA ALA A 154 -21.85 -1.73 10.27
C ALA A 154 -21.84 -0.73 9.09
N ILE A 155 -20.75 -0.70 8.32
CA ILE A 155 -20.62 0.16 7.13
C ILE A 155 -21.69 -0.19 6.06
N ALA A 156 -22.01 -1.47 5.91
CA ALA A 156 -23.04 -1.98 5.01
C ALA A 156 -24.46 -1.65 5.51
N LYS A 157 -24.70 -1.73 6.82
CA LYS A 157 -25.98 -1.39 7.45
C LYS A 157 -26.38 0.06 7.16
N ASP A 158 -25.44 0.99 7.26
CA ASP A 158 -25.67 2.42 6.94
C ASP A 158 -26.10 2.66 5.48
N ARG A 159 -25.85 1.67 4.59
CA ARG A 159 -26.20 1.69 3.17
C ARG A 159 -27.45 0.86 2.83
N GLY A 160 -28.11 0.27 3.83
CA GLY A 160 -29.22 -0.66 3.60
C GLY A 160 -28.80 -1.91 2.82
N TRP A 161 -27.54 -2.32 2.94
CA TRP A 161 -27.00 -3.49 2.25
C TRP A 161 -27.08 -4.75 3.11
N PRO A 162 -27.40 -5.92 2.50
CA PRO A 162 -27.37 -7.18 3.21
C PRO A 162 -25.94 -7.61 3.52
N SER A 163 -25.77 -8.36 4.61
CA SER A 163 -24.46 -8.81 5.09
C SER A 163 -24.52 -10.19 5.76
N THR A 164 -25.23 -11.13 5.13
CA THR A 164 -25.36 -12.53 5.58
C THR A 164 -24.01 -13.23 5.71
N THR A 165 -23.08 -12.97 4.78
CA THR A 165 -21.71 -13.45 4.86
C THR A 165 -20.75 -12.30 4.62
N VAL A 166 -19.66 -12.22 5.38
CA VAL A 166 -18.62 -11.19 5.19
C VAL A 166 -17.35 -11.85 4.68
N SER A 167 -16.93 -11.43 3.49
CA SER A 167 -15.77 -11.94 2.78
C SER A 167 -14.69 -10.87 2.66
N LYS A 168 -13.43 -11.29 2.56
CA LYS A 168 -12.28 -10.39 2.41
C LYS A 168 -11.40 -10.80 1.22
N LEU A 169 -10.96 -9.80 0.47
CA LEU A 169 -10.09 -9.98 -0.68
C LEU A 169 -8.96 -8.96 -0.66
N LEU A 170 -7.72 -9.45 -0.67
CA LEU A 170 -6.56 -8.62 -0.94
C LEU A 170 -6.25 -8.66 -2.43
N ILE A 171 -6.24 -7.51 -3.07
CA ILE A 171 -5.76 -7.33 -4.44
C ILE A 171 -4.36 -6.75 -4.38
N VAL A 172 -3.43 -7.38 -5.10
CA VAL A 172 -2.05 -6.93 -5.18
C VAL A 172 -1.69 -6.68 -6.63
N ARG A 173 -1.04 -5.55 -6.91
CA ARG A 173 -0.51 -5.29 -8.25
C ARG A 173 0.49 -6.37 -8.62
N GLU A 174 0.38 -6.88 -9.84
CA GLU A 174 1.33 -7.84 -10.40
C GLU A 174 2.72 -7.21 -10.51
N ALA A 175 3.65 -7.66 -9.67
CA ALA A 175 5.03 -7.19 -9.63
C ALA A 175 5.94 -8.26 -9.02
N ARG A 176 7.15 -8.42 -9.58
CA ARG A 176 8.15 -9.40 -9.10
C ARG A 176 8.46 -9.25 -7.61
N THR A 177 8.60 -8.02 -7.14
CA THR A 177 8.90 -7.72 -5.73
C THR A 177 7.75 -8.07 -4.80
N ALA A 178 6.50 -7.82 -5.21
CA ALA A 178 5.31 -8.20 -4.47
C ALA A 178 5.18 -9.73 -4.37
N ARG A 179 5.36 -10.45 -5.49
CA ARG A 179 5.37 -11.92 -5.49
C ARG A 179 6.42 -12.52 -4.58
N ARG A 180 7.66 -12.00 -4.63
CA ARG A 180 8.74 -12.46 -3.75
C ARG A 180 8.41 -12.27 -2.28
N ARG A 181 7.88 -11.09 -1.91
CA ARG A 181 7.48 -10.81 -0.51
C ARG A 181 6.34 -11.71 -0.05
N LEU A 182 5.34 -11.95 -0.89
CA LEU A 182 4.25 -12.88 -0.59
C LEU A 182 4.76 -14.32 -0.41
N ALA A 183 5.68 -14.77 -1.26
CA ALA A 183 6.27 -16.11 -1.17
C ALA A 183 7.07 -16.32 0.13
N GLN A 184 7.73 -15.28 0.65
CA GLN A 184 8.42 -15.33 1.95
C GLN A 184 7.48 -15.55 3.14
N HIS A 185 6.19 -15.30 2.97
CA HIS A 185 5.15 -15.47 3.99
C HIS A 185 4.03 -16.41 3.53
N ASP A 186 4.33 -17.34 2.62
CA ASP A 186 3.32 -18.18 1.94
C ASP A 186 2.45 -18.97 2.93
N ALA A 187 3.04 -19.54 3.98
CA ALA A 187 2.30 -20.27 5.01
C ALA A 187 1.21 -19.41 5.67
N THR A 188 1.53 -18.16 6.01
CA THR A 188 0.56 -17.21 6.58
C THR A 188 -0.54 -16.87 5.58
N PHE A 189 -0.18 -16.61 4.32
CA PHE A 189 -1.16 -16.29 3.29
C PHE A 189 -2.07 -17.46 2.94
N ARG A 190 -1.57 -18.69 2.93
CA ARG A 190 -2.40 -19.89 2.72
C ARG A 190 -3.40 -20.10 3.85
N LEU A 191 -3.02 -19.76 5.09
CA LEU A 191 -3.92 -19.85 6.23
C LEU A 191 -4.99 -18.75 6.23
N VAL A 192 -4.59 -17.49 6.06
CA VAL A 192 -5.48 -16.33 6.27
C VAL A 192 -6.29 -15.96 5.04
N LEU A 193 -5.73 -16.18 3.85
CA LEU A 193 -6.37 -15.91 2.57
C LEU A 193 -6.14 -17.14 1.70
N PRO A 194 -6.82 -18.28 1.84
CA PRO A 194 -6.49 -19.49 1.06
C PRO A 194 -6.85 -19.39 -0.44
N ILE A 195 -7.88 -18.61 -0.80
CA ILE A 195 -8.48 -18.68 -2.14
C ILE A 195 -7.71 -17.81 -3.14
N ARG A 196 -7.52 -18.32 -4.36
CA ARG A 196 -6.66 -17.71 -5.39
C ARG A 196 -7.31 -17.74 -6.77
N GLY A 197 -6.87 -16.82 -7.64
CA GLY A 197 -7.04 -16.89 -9.09
C GLY A 197 -8.47 -17.18 -9.54
N ARG A 198 -8.65 -18.21 -10.38
CA ARG A 198 -9.94 -18.56 -10.99
C ARG A 198 -11.04 -18.87 -9.97
N SER A 199 -10.71 -19.38 -8.79
CA SER A 199 -11.70 -19.65 -7.74
C SER A 199 -12.34 -18.37 -7.23
N ILE A 200 -11.58 -17.26 -7.20
CA ILE A 200 -12.12 -15.93 -6.86
C ILE A 200 -13.10 -15.49 -7.95
N GLU A 201 -12.74 -15.62 -9.23
CA GLU A 201 -13.62 -15.27 -10.35
C GLU A 201 -14.92 -16.09 -10.39
N ALA A 202 -14.83 -17.38 -10.06
CA ALA A 202 -16.01 -18.23 -9.94
C ALA A 202 -16.90 -17.78 -8.78
N TRP A 203 -16.30 -17.44 -7.63
CA TRP A 203 -17.03 -16.96 -6.46
C TRP A 203 -17.68 -15.59 -6.72
N LEU A 204 -17.00 -14.65 -7.37
CA LEU A 204 -17.58 -13.32 -7.70
C LEU A 204 -18.84 -13.44 -8.57
N ARG A 205 -18.91 -14.43 -9.46
CA ARG A 205 -20.09 -14.69 -10.29
C ARG A 205 -21.26 -15.31 -9.52
N ARG A 206 -20.95 -16.13 -8.51
CA ARG A 206 -21.95 -16.87 -7.70
C ARG A 206 -21.46 -16.95 -6.25
N PRO A 207 -21.57 -15.85 -5.49
CA PRO A 207 -20.96 -15.77 -4.16
C PRO A 207 -21.74 -16.63 -3.16
N ARG A 208 -21.19 -17.82 -2.89
CA ARG A 208 -21.67 -18.79 -1.91
C ARG A 208 -20.62 -19.01 -0.84
N GLY A 209 -21.04 -18.97 0.43
CA GLY A 209 -20.13 -19.07 1.56
C GLY A 209 -19.17 -17.87 1.67
N VAL A 210 -18.21 -17.99 2.58
CA VAL A 210 -17.23 -16.92 2.88
C VAL A 210 -15.99 -17.08 2.01
N LEU A 211 -15.56 -16.00 1.36
CA LEU A 211 -14.28 -15.90 0.65
C LEU A 211 -13.24 -15.18 1.52
N ALA A 212 -12.06 -15.78 1.64
CA ALA A 212 -10.84 -15.13 2.08
C ALA A 212 -9.77 -15.33 1.01
N GLY A 213 -9.51 -14.29 0.21
CA GLY A 213 -8.77 -14.42 -1.06
C GLY A 213 -7.61 -13.45 -1.26
N LEU A 214 -6.70 -13.84 -2.15
CA LEU A 214 -5.64 -12.98 -2.71
C LEU A 214 -5.72 -13.06 -4.23
N LEU A 215 -5.76 -11.91 -4.88
CA LEU A 215 -5.78 -11.79 -6.33
C LEU A 215 -4.66 -10.87 -6.80
N PHE A 216 -3.90 -11.30 -7.79
CA PHE A 216 -2.99 -10.41 -8.51
C PHE A 216 -3.71 -9.79 -9.69
N LEU A 217 -3.56 -8.48 -9.85
CA LEU A 217 -4.05 -7.75 -11.01
C LEU A 217 -2.93 -6.98 -11.69
N SER A 218 -2.89 -7.06 -13.02
CA SER A 218 -2.08 -6.17 -13.85
C SER A 218 -2.97 -5.01 -14.30
N PRO A 219 -2.51 -3.74 -14.21
CA PRO A 219 -3.26 -2.63 -14.77
C PRO A 219 -3.49 -2.90 -16.26
N THR A 220 -4.75 -2.89 -16.70
CA THR A 220 -5.05 -2.90 -18.13
C THR A 220 -4.46 -1.64 -18.74
N SER A 221 -3.54 -1.79 -19.69
CA SER A 221 -3.11 -0.67 -20.53
C SER A 221 -4.38 -0.05 -21.12
N HIS A 222 -4.64 1.23 -20.84
CA HIS A 222 -5.72 1.93 -21.52
C HIS A 222 -5.46 1.85 -23.03
N PRO A 223 -6.46 1.53 -23.87
CA PRO A 223 -6.35 1.71 -25.31
C PRO A 223 -6.32 3.22 -25.59
N GLY A 224 -5.15 3.83 -25.47
CA GLY A 224 -4.99 5.28 -25.60
C GLY A 224 -3.57 5.81 -25.44
N GLY A 225 -2.56 4.98 -25.66
CA GLY A 225 -1.16 5.37 -25.49
C GLY A 225 -0.22 4.65 -26.45
N GLY A 226 -0.02 5.26 -27.62
CA GLY A 226 1.25 5.21 -28.37
C GLY A 226 1.74 3.84 -28.84
N ARG A 227 1.42 3.54 -30.10
CA ARG A 227 2.17 2.68 -31.03
C ARG A 227 3.66 2.56 -30.63
N ARG A 228 4.10 1.36 -30.22
CA ARG A 228 5.53 1.00 -30.21
C ARG A 228 6.02 1.14 -31.65
N THR A 229 6.70 2.25 -31.95
CA THR A 229 7.55 2.33 -33.13
C THR A 229 8.71 1.36 -32.89
N ARG A 230 8.84 0.36 -33.77
CA ARG A 230 10.04 -0.47 -33.86
C ARG A 230 11.22 0.46 -34.13
N PRO A 231 12.41 0.24 -33.54
CA PRO A 231 13.60 0.92 -34.02
C PRO A 231 13.85 0.41 -35.45
N GLU A 232 13.80 1.31 -36.42
CA GLU A 232 14.37 1.06 -37.74
C GLU A 232 15.87 0.82 -37.55
N SER A 233 16.29 -0.39 -37.90
CA SER A 233 17.69 -0.74 -38.08
C SER A 233 18.25 0.10 -39.24
N VAL A 234 18.95 1.18 -38.90
CA VAL A 234 19.81 1.91 -39.84
C VAL A 234 20.96 0.97 -40.21
N GLY A 235 20.81 0.29 -41.34
CA GLY A 235 21.89 -0.47 -41.96
C GLY A 235 22.97 0.50 -42.46
N LEU A 236 24.11 0.50 -41.77
CA LEU A 236 25.35 1.07 -42.28
C LEU A 236 25.76 0.30 -43.53
N ARG A 237 25.52 0.87 -44.71
CA ARG A 237 26.09 0.40 -45.97
C ARG A 237 27.58 0.73 -45.96
N SER A 238 28.42 -0.28 -45.79
CA SER A 238 29.84 -0.23 -46.15
C SER A 238 29.96 -0.04 -47.67
N ASN A 239 30.48 1.10 -48.08
CA ASN A 239 30.79 1.38 -49.47
C ASN A 239 32.26 0.99 -49.72
N SER A 240 32.49 -0.25 -50.14
CA SER A 240 33.75 -0.66 -50.74
C SER A 240 33.66 -0.43 -52.25
N ARG A 241 34.34 0.61 -52.75
CA ARG A 241 34.74 0.69 -54.15
C ARG A 241 36.26 0.74 -54.22
N SER A 242 36.80 -0.38 -54.67
CA SER A 242 38.08 -0.51 -55.37
C SER A 242 38.05 0.28 -56.68
N GLY A 243 39.13 1.00 -56.94
CA GLY A 243 39.44 1.77 -58.13
C GLY A 243 40.75 2.51 -57.88
#